data_AF-A0A947K6Y5-F1
#
_entry.id   AF-A0A947K6Y5-F1
#
_cell.length_a   1.000
_cell.length_b   1.000
_cell.length_c   1.000
_cell.angle_alpha   90.00
_cell.angle_beta   90.00
_cell.angle_gamma   90.00
#
_symmetry.space_group_name_H-M   'P 1'
#
loop_
_entity.id
_entity.type
_entity.pdbx_description
1 polymer ?
#
loop_
_entity_poly.entity_id
_entity_poly.type
_entity_poly.pdbx_seq_one_letter_code
_entity_poly.pdbx_strand_id
1 'polypeptide(L)'
;MALSSAIIDWFLDRPGVKVELKTAMYWLIYPIVYCVYTLIRGPIVGWYPYYFLSPIKMKSYEGVELMIAGLTLFFMALILLAYYLHNKFADTKVA
;
A
#
# COMPACT_ATOMS: atom_id res chain seq x y z
N MET A 1 23.04 -9.52 21.63
CA MET A 1 24.01 -8.66 20.92
C MET A 1 24.04 -8.90 19.40
N ALA A 2 23.78 -10.10 18.87
CA ALA A 2 23.77 -10.35 17.42
C ALA A 2 22.47 -9.92 16.69
N LEU A 3 21.32 -9.87 17.38
CA LEU A 3 20.06 -9.43 16.76
C LEU A 3 20.06 -7.93 16.41
N SER A 4 20.69 -7.13 17.27
CA SER A 4 20.79 -5.68 17.09
C SER A 4 21.67 -5.30 15.89
N SER A 5 22.75 -6.05 15.65
CA SER A 5 23.60 -5.83 14.48
C SER A 5 22.90 -6.23 13.18
N ALA A 6 22.09 -7.29 13.15
CA ALA A 6 21.37 -7.71 11.96
C ALA A 6 20.31 -6.70 11.49
N ILE A 7 19.62 -6.02 12.42
CA ILE A 7 18.63 -4.97 12.08
C ILE A 7 19.35 -3.74 11.50
N ILE A 8 20.49 -3.36 12.09
CA ILE A 8 21.31 -2.25 11.61
C ILE A 8 21.86 -2.57 10.22
N ASP A 9 22.39 -3.78 10.04
CA ASP A 9 22.93 -4.26 8.77
C ASP A 9 21.83 -4.29 7.69
N TRP A 10 20.63 -4.77 8.01
CA TRP A 10 19.49 -4.72 7.09
C TRP A 10 19.04 -3.29 6.72
N PHE A 11 19.20 -2.32 7.62
CA PHE A 11 18.88 -0.92 7.34
C PHE A 11 19.97 -0.23 6.49
N LEU A 12 21.22 -0.69 6.59
CA LEU A 12 22.38 -0.17 5.87
C LEU A 12 22.56 -0.83 4.49
N ASP A 13 22.26 -2.12 4.40
CA ASP A 13 22.43 -2.92 3.19
C ASP A 13 21.23 -2.69 2.27
N ARG A 14 21.39 -1.66 1.42
CA ARG A 14 20.35 -1.23 0.50
C ARG A 14 20.27 -2.26 -0.65
N PRO A 15 19.12 -2.91 -0.88
CA PRO A 15 18.99 -3.81 -2.01
C PRO A 15 19.32 -3.05 -3.30
N GLY A 16 20.34 -3.50 -4.04
CA GLY A 16 20.78 -2.86 -5.29
C GLY A 16 19.80 -3.01 -6.46
N VAL A 17 18.65 -3.67 -6.23
CA VAL A 17 17.64 -3.92 -7.26
C VAL A 17 16.80 -2.67 -7.46
N LYS A 18 16.90 -2.08 -8.65
CA LYS A 18 16.02 -0.97 -9.06
C LYS A 18 14.59 -1.50 -9.23
N VAL A 19 13.66 -1.00 -8.43
CA VAL A 19 12.24 -1.29 -8.61
C VAL A 19 11.66 -0.23 -9.54
N GLU A 20 11.13 -0.67 -10.69
CA GLU A 20 10.41 0.23 -11.59
C GLU A 20 9.15 0.76 -10.90
N LEU A 21 8.91 2.07 -11.00
CA LEU A 21 7.70 2.70 -10.45
C LEU A 21 6.43 2.02 -10.96
N LYS A 22 6.43 1.59 -12.22
CA LYS A 22 5.32 0.86 -12.85
C LYS A 22 5.00 -0.43 -12.10
N THR A 23 6.02 -1.20 -11.73
CA THR A 23 5.86 -2.44 -10.95
C THR A 23 5.25 -2.16 -9.58
N ALA A 24 5.73 -1.12 -8.88
CA ALA A 24 5.17 -0.73 -7.59
C ALA A 24 3.71 -0.25 -7.71
N MET A 25 3.38 0.50 -8.77
CA MET A 25 2.00 0.93 -9.07
C MET A 25 1.07 -0.25 -9.38
N TYR A 26 1.55 -1.28 -10.10
CA TYR A 26 0.75 -2.48 -10.38
C TYR A 26 0.32 -3.21 -9.11
N TRP A 27 1.08 -3.12 -8.02
CA TRP A 27 0.70 -3.73 -6.75
C TRP A 27 -0.56 -3.12 -6.13
N LEU A 28 -0.97 -1.90 -6.52
CA LEU A 28 -2.25 -1.32 -6.10
C LEU A 28 -3.46 -2.08 -6.65
N ILE A 29 -3.29 -2.90 -7.70
CA ILE A 29 -4.37 -3.76 -8.22
C ILE A 29 -4.87 -4.71 -7.13
N TYR A 30 -3.97 -5.24 -6.30
CA TYR A 30 -4.33 -6.22 -5.28
C TYR A 30 -5.35 -5.69 -4.25
N PRO A 31 -5.10 -4.56 -3.54
CA PRO A 31 -6.10 -4.02 -2.62
C PRO A 31 -7.37 -3.55 -3.33
N ILE A 32 -7.30 -3.04 -4.57
CA ILE A 32 -8.48 -2.64 -5.34
C ILE A 32 -9.36 -3.87 -5.64
N VAL A 33 -8.78 -4.93 -6.18
CA VAL A 33 -9.50 -6.19 -6.47
C VAL A 33 -10.09 -6.78 -5.21
N TYR A 34 -9.36 -6.73 -4.09
CA TYR A 34 -9.87 -7.18 -2.79
C TYR A 34 -11.08 -6.37 -2.33
N CYS A 35 -11.05 -5.04 -2.48
CA CYS A 35 -12.20 -4.18 -2.17
C CYS A 35 -13.41 -4.52 -3.05
N VAL A 36 -13.21 -4.66 -4.36
CA VAL A 36 -14.28 -5.04 -5.31
C VAL A 36 -14.89 -6.38 -4.94
N TYR A 37 -14.05 -7.41 -4.74
CA TYR A 37 -14.51 -8.73 -4.29
C TYR A 37 -15.32 -8.63 -3.00
N THR A 38 -14.82 -7.90 -2.01
CA THR A 38 -15.47 -7.75 -0.71
C THR A 38 -16.83 -7.05 -0.83
N LEU A 39 -16.94 -6.04 -1.68
CA LEU A 39 -18.20 -5.30 -1.89
C LEU A 39 -19.25 -6.16 -2.60
N ILE A 40 -18.85 -7.03 -3.52
CA ILE A 40 -19.75 -7.99 -4.20
C ILE A 40 -20.17 -9.12 -3.25
N ARG A 41 -19.20 -9.71 -2.53
CA ARG A 41 -19.41 -10.86 -1.64
C ARG A 41 -20.11 -10.48 -0.33
N GLY A 42 -19.87 -9.28 0.17
CA GLY A 42 -20.40 -8.75 1.42
C GLY A 42 -21.91 -8.91 1.60
N PRO A 43 -22.76 -8.44 0.67
CA PRO A 43 -24.21 -8.59 0.75
C PRO A 43 -24.68 -10.05 0.60
N ILE A 44 -23.91 -10.91 -0.07
CA ILE A 44 -24.25 -12.33 -0.27
C ILE A 44 -24.10 -13.11 1.03
N VAL A 45 -23.00 -12.87 1.76
CA VAL A 45 -22.67 -13.59 3.01
C VAL A 45 -23.17 -12.84 4.25
N GLY A 46 -23.60 -11.58 4.10
CA GLY A 46 -24.04 -10.73 5.21
C GLY A 46 -22.89 -10.23 6.10
N TRP A 47 -21.64 -10.28 5.62
CA TRP A 47 -20.46 -9.90 6.41
C TRP A 47 -19.38 -9.22 5.58
N TYR A 48 -18.80 -8.18 6.17
CA TYR A 48 -17.65 -7.43 5.65
C TYR A 48 -16.44 -7.59 6.59
N PRO A 49 -15.22 -7.81 6.07
CA PRO A 49 -13.99 -7.96 6.85
C PRO A 49 -13.65 -6.76 7.73
N TYR A 50 -13.95 -5.56 7.24
CA TYR A 50 -13.61 -4.31 7.92
C TYR A 50 -14.83 -3.42 8.04
N TYR A 51 -14.89 -2.64 9.11
CA TYR A 51 -16.01 -1.74 9.37
C TYR A 51 -16.18 -0.69 8.24
N PHE A 52 -15.06 -0.19 7.72
CA PHE A 52 -15.02 0.83 6.67
C PHE A 52 -15.36 0.30 5.26
N LEU A 53 -15.47 -1.02 5.09
CA LEU A 53 -15.94 -1.63 3.84
C LEU A 53 -17.44 -1.95 3.88
N SER A 54 -18.09 -1.78 5.04
CA SER A 54 -19.50 -2.11 5.21
C SER A 54 -20.37 -0.86 5.07
N PRO A 55 -21.20 -0.76 4.02
CA PRO A 55 -22.13 0.36 3.87
C PRO A 55 -23.16 0.42 5.00
N ILE A 56 -23.49 -0.74 5.58
CA ILE A 56 -24.41 -0.87 6.73
C ILE A 56 -23.78 -0.29 8.00
N LYS A 57 -22.52 -0.65 8.30
CA LYS A 57 -21.84 -0.15 9.50
C LYS A 57 -21.46 1.33 9.38
N MET A 58 -21.06 1.77 8.18
CA MET A 58 -20.79 3.19 7.90
C MET A 58 -22.06 4.03 7.69
N LYS A 59 -23.22 3.38 7.52
CA LYS A 59 -24.49 4.01 7.14
C LYS A 59 -24.40 4.86 5.86
N SER A 60 -23.46 4.55 4.98
CA SER A 60 -23.21 5.29 3.75
C SER A 60 -22.43 4.43 2.75
N TYR A 61 -22.90 4.38 1.49
CA TYR A 61 -22.15 3.79 0.38
C TYR A 61 -21.05 4.75 -0.10
N GLU A 62 -21.37 6.03 -0.23
CA GLU A 62 -20.42 7.09 -0.61
C GLU A 62 -19.23 7.15 0.36
N GLY A 63 -19.47 6.99 1.66
CA GLY A 63 -18.40 6.96 2.67
C GLY A 63 -17.42 5.80 2.49
N VAL A 64 -17.91 4.64 2.05
CA VAL A 64 -17.08 3.46 1.74
C VAL A 64 -16.23 3.74 0.49
N GLU A 65 -16.84 4.30 -0.56
CA GLU A 65 -16.14 4.66 -1.80
C GLU A 65 -15.04 5.70 -1.56
N LEU A 66 -15.33 6.74 -0.78
CA LEU A 66 -14.36 7.77 -0.38
C LEU A 66 -13.22 7.19 0.44
N MET A 67 -13.49 6.25 1.35
CA MET A 67 -12.43 5.58 2.12
C MET A 67 -11.52 4.74 1.21
N ILE A 68 -12.10 3.97 0.29
CA ILE A 68 -11.34 3.15 -0.66
C ILE A 68 -10.47 4.05 -1.56
N ALA A 69 -11.04 5.15 -2.08
CA ALA A 69 -10.30 6.14 -2.87
C ALA A 69 -9.17 6.78 -2.05
N GLY A 70 -9.46 7.21 -0.82
CA GLY A 70 -8.48 7.80 0.09
C GLY A 70 -7.32 6.86 0.41
N LEU A 71 -7.59 5.60 0.73
CA LEU A 71 -6.56 4.59 0.98
C LEU A 71 -5.72 4.30 -0.28
N THR A 72 -6.36 4.24 -1.45
CA THR A 72 -5.65 4.06 -2.73
C THR A 72 -4.69 5.21 -2.99
N LEU A 73 -5.15 6.45 -2.81
CA LEU A 73 -4.32 7.66 -2.95
C LEU A 73 -3.20 7.69 -1.91
N PHE A 74 -3.49 7.30 -0.67
CA PHE A 74 -2.48 7.21 0.38
C PHE A 74 -1.36 6.23 0.03
N PHE A 75 -1.69 5.01 -0.40
CA PHE A 75 -0.67 4.05 -0.82
C PHE A 75 0.08 4.50 -2.08
N MET A 76 -0.60 5.13 -3.03
CA MET A 76 0.04 5.73 -4.19
C MET A 76 1.07 6.79 -3.79
N ALA A 77 0.71 7.68 -2.86
CA ALA A 77 1.62 8.70 -2.32
C ALA A 77 2.84 8.07 -1.62
N LEU A 78 2.63 7.00 -0.84
CA LEU A 78 3.74 6.26 -0.20
C LEU A 78 4.67 5.62 -1.22
N ILE A 79 4.15 5.05 -2.31
CA ILE A 79 4.96 4.48 -3.39
C ILE A 79 5.77 5.57 -4.08
N LEU A 80 5.15 6.71 -4.41
CA LEU A 80 5.84 7.84 -5.03
C LEU A 80 6.93 8.42 -4.12
N LEU A 81 6.64 8.55 -2.82
CA LEU A 81 7.62 8.98 -1.83
C LEU A 81 8.79 8.01 -1.75
N ALA A 82 8.52 6.71 -1.65
CA ALA A 82 9.56 5.68 -1.59
C ALA A 82 10.43 5.68 -2.87
N TYR A 83 9.81 5.83 -4.04
CA TYR A 83 10.51 5.95 -5.32
C TYR A 83 11.38 7.22 -5.39
N TYR A 84 10.85 8.36 -4.96
CA TYR A 84 11.60 9.63 -4.90
C TYR A 84 12.81 9.53 -3.97
N LEU A 85 12.62 9.00 -2.76
CA LEU A 85 13.71 8.79 -1.80
C LEU A 85 14.71 7.75 -2.34
N HIS A 86 14.24 6.72 -3.05
CA HIS A 86 15.11 5.75 -3.70
C HIS A 86 16.09 6.46 -4.65
N ASN A 87 15.56 7.24 -5.60
CA ASN A 87 16.35 7.94 -6.61
C ASN A 87 17.26 9.02 -6.00
N LYS A 88 16.72 9.87 -5.11
CA LYS A 88 17.49 10.96 -4.49
C LYS A 88 18.77 10.48 -3.80
N PHE A 89 18.68 9.38 -3.05
CA PHE A 89 19.84 8.83 -2.34
C PHE A 89 20.66 7.83 -3.18
N ALA A 90 20.17 7.43 -4.35
CA ALA A 90 20.94 6.60 -5.28
C ALA A 90 21.99 7.46 -6.01
N ASP A 91 21.62 8.68 -6.38
CA ASP A 91 22.51 9.61 -7.10
C ASP A 91 23.65 10.16 -6.21
N THR A 92 23.45 10.25 -4.90
CA THR A 92 24.45 10.77 -3.95
C THR A 92 25.66 9.85 -3.71
N LYS A 93 25.66 8.59 -4.19
CA LYS A 93 26.80 7.67 -4.04
C LYS A 93 27.68 7.56 -5.30
N VAL A 94 27.37 8.32 -6.36
CA VAL A 94 28.11 8.30 -7.64
C VAL A 94 28.92 9.59 -7.87
N ALA A 95 28.87 10.55 -6.94
CA ALA A 95 29.68 11.78 -6.93
C ALA A 95 30.68 11.74 -5.77
#